data_AF-A0A8C1MF79-F1
#
_entry.id   AF-A0A8C1MF79-F1
#
_cell.length_a   1.000
_cell.length_b   1.000
_cell.length_c   1.000
_cell.angle_alpha   90.00
_cell.angle_beta   90.00
_cell.angle_gamma   90.00
#
_symmetry.space_group_name_H-M   'P 1'
#
loop_
_entity.id
_entity.type
_entity.pdbx_description
1 polymer ?
#
loop_
_entity_poly.entity_id
_entity_poly.type
_entity_poly.pdbx_seq_one_letter_code
_entity_poly.pdbx_strand_id
1 'polypeptide(L)'
;MKNDTKLQKISISNKFCSFKSSIHQKILKKCISVSIKIFYLFIYYYYYYYFFFNRLWQRRGVVFLSVVLFSLFSMAYSVEGEHQQYVQYLEKKFLWCAYWVGLGILSSVGLGTGLHTFLLYLGPHIASVTLAAYECGSVNFPEPPYPAQIMCPEEEVLQESISLWTIMSKVRLEACMWGAGTAIGELPPYFMARAARLSGADPDDEDYEEFEEMLEQAQSAQDFATRGKLAVQNMVQKVGFFGILACASIPNPLFDLAGITCGHFLIPFWTFFGATLIGKAIIKMHIQKLFVIITFSKHIVEQMVSLIGIIPGIGASLQKPFREYLEAQRAKLHNPAGKLNLAQKS
;
A
#
# COMPACT_ATOMS: atom_id res chain seq x y z
N MET A 1 53.13 -6.99 69.08
CA MET A 1 52.12 -6.07 68.50
C MET A 1 52.52 -5.37 67.21
N LYS A 2 53.80 -5.02 66.92
CA LYS A 2 54.17 -4.31 65.67
C LYS A 2 54.36 -5.21 64.43
N ASN A 3 54.61 -6.51 64.61
CA ASN A 3 54.85 -7.46 63.50
C ASN A 3 53.55 -8.01 62.88
N ASP A 4 52.51 -8.23 63.68
CA ASP A 4 51.25 -8.82 63.20
C ASP A 4 50.48 -7.87 62.27
N THR A 5 50.51 -6.56 62.55
CA THR A 5 49.88 -5.54 61.70
C THR A 5 50.57 -5.39 60.33
N LYS A 6 51.88 -5.70 60.26
CA LYS A 6 52.67 -5.63 59.03
C LYS A 6 52.41 -6.85 58.14
N LEU A 7 52.34 -8.04 58.73
CA LEU A 7 51.94 -9.29 58.07
C LEU A 7 50.51 -9.22 57.51
N GLN A 8 49.58 -8.62 58.26
CA GLN A 8 48.19 -8.47 57.83
C GLN A 8 48.04 -7.47 56.66
N LYS A 9 48.80 -6.36 56.65
CA LYS A 9 48.85 -5.42 55.51
C LYS A 9 49.45 -6.05 54.25
N ILE A 10 50.48 -6.89 54.38
CA ILE A 10 51.10 -7.60 53.24
C ILE A 10 50.13 -8.63 52.65
N SER A 11 49.40 -9.37 53.51
CA SER A 11 48.39 -10.35 53.06
C SER A 11 47.22 -9.70 52.31
N ILE A 12 46.74 -8.54 52.77
CA ILE A 12 45.68 -7.77 52.09
C ILE A 12 46.18 -7.19 50.76
N SER A 13 47.41 -6.66 50.73
CA SER A 13 48.04 -6.16 49.49
C SER A 13 48.20 -7.26 48.44
N ASN A 14 48.67 -8.45 48.86
CA ASN A 14 48.83 -9.61 47.96
C ASN A 14 47.48 -10.14 47.44
N LYS A 15 46.43 -10.15 48.28
CA LYS A 15 45.07 -10.48 47.84
C LYS A 15 44.52 -9.46 46.83
N PHE A 16 44.75 -8.18 47.06
CA PHE A 16 44.31 -7.12 46.14
C PHE A 16 45.07 -7.17 44.80
N CYS A 17 46.37 -7.48 44.82
CA CYS A 17 47.19 -7.67 43.62
C CYS A 17 46.76 -8.91 42.82
N SER A 18 46.45 -10.02 43.49
CA SER A 18 45.91 -11.24 42.88
C SER A 18 44.52 -11.02 42.26
N PHE A 19 43.64 -10.29 42.95
CA PHE A 19 42.32 -9.93 42.43
C PHE A 19 42.40 -9.00 41.21
N LYS A 20 43.28 -8.00 41.24
CA LYS A 20 43.54 -7.10 40.10
C LYS A 20 44.12 -7.84 38.90
N SER A 21 45.01 -8.81 39.12
CA SER A 21 45.55 -9.69 38.07
C SER A 21 44.47 -10.58 37.42
N SER A 22 43.57 -11.16 38.23
CA SER A 22 42.46 -11.98 37.76
C SER A 22 41.43 -11.19 36.93
N ILE A 23 41.10 -9.96 37.35
CA ILE A 23 40.25 -9.04 36.56
C ILE A 23 40.95 -8.65 35.26
N HIS A 24 42.23 -8.31 35.30
CA HIS A 24 43.00 -7.95 34.11
C HIS A 24 43.07 -9.10 33.11
N GLN A 25 43.23 -10.36 33.56
CA GLN A 25 43.16 -11.53 32.68
C GLN A 25 41.76 -11.76 32.09
N LYS A 26 40.66 -11.54 32.84
CA LYS A 26 39.30 -11.64 32.31
C LYS A 26 38.99 -10.56 31.27
N ILE A 27 39.43 -9.32 31.50
CA ILE A 27 39.32 -8.22 30.54
C ILE A 27 40.13 -8.53 29.29
N LEU A 28 41.38 -9.00 29.44
CA LEU A 28 42.24 -9.36 28.31
C LEU A 28 41.63 -10.47 27.45
N LYS A 29 41.08 -11.54 28.06
CA LYS A 29 40.37 -12.61 27.33
C LYS A 29 39.13 -12.10 26.59
N LYS A 30 38.37 -11.16 27.18
CA LYS A 30 37.18 -10.57 26.55
C LYS A 30 37.57 -9.63 25.39
N CYS A 31 38.62 -8.83 25.55
CA CYS A 31 39.20 -8.01 24.47
C CYS A 31 39.74 -8.85 23.32
N ILE A 32 40.43 -9.96 23.61
CA ILE A 32 40.91 -10.90 22.58
C ILE A 32 39.73 -11.55 21.84
N SER A 33 38.70 -12.01 22.55
CA SER A 33 37.49 -12.58 21.93
C SER A 33 36.74 -11.57 21.04
N VAL A 34 36.61 -10.31 21.49
CA VAL A 34 36.01 -9.23 20.69
C VAL A 34 36.87 -8.89 19.47
N SER A 35 38.19 -8.81 19.63
CA SER A 35 39.12 -8.53 18.51
C SER A 35 39.10 -9.63 17.46
N ILE A 36 39.03 -10.90 17.89
CA ILE A 36 38.88 -12.05 16.99
C ILE A 36 37.54 -11.98 16.24
N LYS A 37 36.42 -11.69 16.92
CA LYS A 37 35.11 -11.52 16.27
C LYS A 37 35.12 -10.39 15.24
N ILE A 38 35.74 -9.25 15.58
CA ILE A 38 35.91 -8.12 14.65
C ILE A 38 36.72 -8.54 13.43
N PHE A 39 37.83 -9.27 13.62
CA PHE A 39 38.66 -9.77 12.53
C PHE A 39 37.91 -10.73 11.60
N TYR A 40 37.13 -11.66 12.16
CA TYR A 40 36.28 -12.56 11.36
C TYR A 40 35.19 -11.80 10.60
N LEU A 41 34.59 -10.76 11.18
CA LEU A 41 33.65 -9.89 10.47
C LEU A 41 34.36 -9.18 9.30
N PHE A 42 35.57 -8.65 9.50
CA PHE A 42 36.35 -8.03 8.43
C PHE A 42 36.66 -9.00 7.29
N ILE A 43 37.07 -10.23 7.60
CA ILE A 43 37.29 -11.28 6.60
C ILE A 43 35.99 -11.61 5.87
N TYR A 44 34.89 -11.77 6.61
CA TYR A 44 33.57 -12.05 6.02
C TYR A 44 33.13 -10.95 5.05
N TYR A 45 33.23 -9.68 5.46
CA TYR A 45 32.96 -8.53 4.59
C TYR A 45 33.88 -8.53 3.37
N TYR A 46 35.18 -8.77 3.55
CA TYR A 46 36.12 -8.84 2.42
C TYR A 46 35.75 -9.92 1.41
N TYR A 47 35.43 -11.14 1.86
CA TYR A 47 34.96 -12.22 1.00
C TYR A 47 33.63 -11.89 0.32
N TYR A 48 32.69 -11.27 1.05
CA TYR A 48 31.41 -10.82 0.51
C TYR A 48 31.62 -9.80 -0.62
N TYR A 49 32.47 -8.78 -0.40
CA TYR A 49 32.82 -7.79 -1.43
C TYR A 49 33.50 -8.45 -2.62
N TYR A 50 34.50 -9.31 -2.40
CA TYR A 50 35.19 -10.02 -3.48
C TYR A 50 34.23 -10.88 -4.31
N PHE A 51 33.34 -11.62 -3.66
CA PHE A 51 32.31 -12.43 -4.32
C PHE A 51 31.34 -11.56 -5.13
N PHE A 52 30.88 -10.45 -4.55
CA PHE A 52 30.00 -9.49 -5.20
C PHE A 52 30.67 -8.87 -6.44
N PHE A 53 31.92 -8.40 -6.33
CA PHE A 53 32.69 -7.85 -7.44
C PHE A 53 32.93 -8.88 -8.53
N ASN A 54 33.27 -10.12 -8.18
CA ASN A 54 33.43 -11.19 -9.17
C ASN A 54 32.11 -11.47 -9.90
N ARG A 55 30.97 -11.49 -9.20
CA ARG A 55 29.65 -11.69 -9.81
C ARG A 55 29.26 -10.54 -10.75
N LEU A 56 29.59 -9.29 -10.39
CA LEU A 56 29.44 -8.13 -11.26
C LEU A 56 30.34 -8.23 -12.49
N TRP A 57 31.60 -8.66 -12.32
CA TRP A 57 32.56 -8.83 -13.41
C TRP A 57 32.16 -9.93 -14.39
N GLN A 58 31.62 -11.04 -13.90
CA GLN A 58 31.04 -12.10 -14.74
C GLN A 58 29.87 -11.59 -15.59
N ARG A 59 29.14 -10.57 -15.10
CA ARG A 59 28.04 -9.90 -15.82
C ARG A 59 28.44 -8.51 -16.34
N ARG A 60 29.74 -8.29 -16.64
CA ARG A 60 30.28 -6.99 -17.05
C ARG A 60 29.51 -6.32 -18.19
N GLY A 61 29.00 -7.09 -19.15
CA GLY A 61 28.20 -6.56 -20.26
C GLY A 61 26.85 -5.98 -19.81
N VAL A 62 26.14 -6.68 -18.91
CA VAL A 62 24.85 -6.22 -18.36
C VAL A 62 25.06 -5.01 -17.45
N VAL A 63 26.10 -5.05 -16.61
CA VAL A 63 26.45 -3.91 -15.74
C VAL A 63 26.81 -2.69 -16.58
N PHE A 64 27.68 -2.85 -17.58
CA PHE A 64 28.05 -1.76 -18.49
C PHE A 64 26.83 -1.20 -19.23
N LEU A 65 25.97 -2.05 -19.79
CA LEU A 65 24.74 -1.63 -20.45
C LEU A 65 23.84 -0.85 -19.48
N SER A 66 23.67 -1.33 -18.24
CA SER A 66 22.85 -0.64 -17.24
C SER A 66 23.42 0.73 -16.85
N VAL A 67 24.74 0.85 -16.72
CA VAL A 67 25.41 2.13 -16.44
C VAL A 67 25.26 3.08 -17.61
N VAL A 68 25.48 2.62 -18.85
CA VAL A 68 25.30 3.45 -20.05
C VAL A 68 23.85 3.94 -20.15
N LEU A 69 22.87 3.07 -19.94
CA LEU A 69 21.46 3.45 -19.95
C LEU A 69 21.13 4.47 -18.85
N PHE A 70 21.67 4.28 -17.63
CA PHE A 70 21.48 5.23 -16.54
C PHE A 70 22.12 6.59 -16.83
N SER A 71 23.33 6.59 -17.39
CA SER A 71 24.01 7.82 -17.81
C SER A 71 23.24 8.54 -18.91
N LEU A 72 22.76 7.82 -19.94
CA LEU A 72 21.93 8.40 -21.01
C LEU A 72 20.61 8.97 -20.47
N PHE A 73 19.95 8.27 -19.55
CA PHE A 73 18.75 8.76 -18.89
C PHE A 73 19.01 10.00 -18.04
N SER A 74 20.11 10.01 -17.26
CA SER A 74 20.51 11.17 -16.45
C SER A 74 20.88 12.38 -17.31
N MET A 75 21.54 12.16 -18.44
CA MET A 75 21.80 13.22 -19.43
C MET A 75 20.49 13.73 -20.03
N ALA A 76 19.58 12.85 -20.43
CA ALA A 76 18.27 13.24 -20.98
C ALA A 76 17.43 14.05 -19.97
N TYR A 77 17.55 13.76 -18.67
CA TYR A 77 16.87 14.52 -17.60
C TYR A 77 17.50 15.89 -17.33
N SER A 78 18.82 16.02 -17.48
CA SER A 78 19.57 17.24 -17.13
C SER A 78 19.69 18.24 -18.28
N VAL A 79 19.57 17.78 -19.52
CA VAL A 79 19.64 18.64 -20.71
C VAL A 79 18.31 19.35 -20.90
N GLU A 80 18.33 20.68 -20.85
CA GLU A 80 17.17 21.51 -21.18
C GLU A 80 16.83 21.38 -22.68
N GLY A 81 15.56 21.13 -22.99
CA GLY A 81 15.07 21.01 -24.37
C GLY A 81 13.57 20.75 -24.45
N GLU A 82 13.03 20.64 -25.66
CA GLU A 82 11.61 20.35 -25.92
C GLU A 82 11.17 19.01 -25.29
N HIS A 83 12.09 18.04 -25.19
CA HIS A 83 11.84 16.75 -24.54
C HIS A 83 11.53 16.89 -23.05
N GLN A 84 11.90 18.01 -22.42
CA GLN A 84 11.66 18.25 -21.00
C GLN A 84 10.16 18.31 -20.67
N GLN A 85 9.30 18.71 -21.62
CA GLN A 85 7.85 18.67 -21.43
C GLN A 85 7.35 17.22 -21.24
N TYR A 86 7.88 16.28 -22.03
CA TYR A 86 7.55 14.87 -21.89
C TYR A 86 8.14 14.26 -20.62
N VAL A 87 9.36 14.64 -20.25
CA VAL A 87 9.99 14.19 -19.00
C VAL A 87 9.16 14.62 -17.79
N GLN A 88 8.76 15.89 -17.72
CA GLN A 88 7.90 16.41 -16.65
C GLN A 88 6.52 15.77 -16.64
N TYR A 89 5.93 15.52 -17.82
CA TYR A 89 4.66 14.82 -17.94
C TYR A 89 4.76 13.38 -17.40
N LEU A 90 5.80 12.64 -17.80
CA LEU A 90 6.05 11.28 -17.33
C LEU A 90 6.32 11.23 -15.83
N GLU A 91 7.12 12.17 -15.31
CA GLU A 91 7.40 12.28 -13.88
C GLU A 91 6.11 12.50 -13.09
N LYS A 92 5.28 13.47 -13.50
CA LYS A 92 3.99 13.74 -12.86
C LYS A 92 3.06 12.53 -12.91
N LYS A 93 2.92 11.88 -14.07
CA LYS A 93 2.07 10.68 -14.21
C LYS A 93 2.62 9.50 -13.41
N PHE A 94 3.93 9.31 -13.37
CA PHE A 94 4.57 8.26 -12.58
C PHE A 94 4.34 8.45 -11.09
N LEU A 95 4.59 9.66 -10.57
CA LEU A 95 4.33 9.99 -9.17
C LEU A 95 2.84 9.84 -8.82
N TRP A 96 1.95 10.25 -9.73
CA TRP A 96 0.51 10.06 -9.56
C TRP A 96 0.11 8.59 -9.50
N CYS A 97 0.61 7.76 -10.42
CA CYS A 97 0.38 6.31 -10.39
C CYS A 97 0.96 5.70 -9.11
N ALA A 98 2.19 6.05 -8.74
CA ALA A 98 2.85 5.55 -7.52
C ALA A 98 2.08 5.92 -6.25
N TYR A 99 1.49 7.12 -6.20
CA TYR A 99 0.61 7.54 -5.11
C TYR A 99 -0.62 6.63 -4.99
N TRP A 100 -1.34 6.38 -6.09
CA TRP A 100 -2.52 5.50 -6.07
C TRP A 100 -2.17 4.04 -5.79
N VAL A 101 -1.07 3.52 -6.36
CA VAL A 101 -0.54 2.19 -6.03
C VAL A 101 -0.20 2.11 -4.55
N GLY A 102 0.52 3.10 -4.01
CA GLY A 102 0.91 3.16 -2.60
C GLY A 102 -0.29 3.16 -1.66
N LEU A 103 -1.30 3.99 -1.93
CA LEU A 103 -2.55 3.99 -1.18
C LEU A 103 -3.28 2.63 -1.27
N GLY A 104 -3.27 2.00 -2.45
CA GLY A 104 -3.82 0.66 -2.64
C GLY A 104 -3.10 -0.39 -1.78
N ILE A 105 -1.76 -0.35 -1.72
CA ILE A 105 -0.97 -1.25 -0.87
C ILE A 105 -1.33 -1.03 0.60
N LEU A 106 -1.31 0.23 1.07
CA LEU A 106 -1.64 0.58 2.45
C LEU A 106 -3.07 0.16 2.83
N SER A 107 -4.01 0.18 1.88
CA SER A 107 -5.38 -0.27 2.13
C SER A 107 -5.52 -1.78 2.35
N SER A 108 -4.52 -2.59 1.97
CA SER A 108 -4.59 -4.05 2.00
C SER A 108 -3.64 -4.70 3.01
N VAL A 109 -2.56 -4.03 3.42
CA VAL A 109 -1.53 -4.62 4.32
C VAL A 109 -2.02 -4.80 5.77
N GLY A 110 -3.15 -4.21 6.17
CA GLY A 110 -3.60 -4.13 7.56
C GLY A 110 -4.87 -4.90 7.95
N LEU A 111 -5.15 -6.08 7.36
CA LEU A 111 -6.22 -7.00 7.78
C LEU A 111 -7.59 -6.33 8.12
N GLY A 112 -8.22 -5.67 7.14
CA GLY A 112 -9.69 -5.56 7.21
C GLY A 112 -10.35 -4.18 7.14
N THR A 113 -9.71 -3.11 6.69
CA THR A 113 -10.47 -1.88 6.37
C THR A 113 -10.23 -1.32 4.96
N GLY A 114 -9.90 -2.18 3.98
CA GLY A 114 -9.76 -1.75 2.58
C GLY A 114 -10.98 -1.01 2.02
N LEU A 115 -12.20 -1.30 2.52
CA LEU A 115 -13.40 -0.52 2.22
C LEU A 115 -13.36 0.87 2.85
N HIS A 116 -12.90 1.00 4.09
CA HIS A 116 -12.78 2.29 4.77
C HIS A 116 -11.76 3.19 4.05
N THR A 117 -10.59 2.66 3.71
CA THR A 117 -9.57 3.41 2.96
C THR A 117 -10.09 3.80 1.58
N PHE A 118 -10.84 2.92 0.90
CA PHE A 118 -11.54 3.27 -0.34
C PHE A 118 -12.50 4.44 -0.13
N LEU A 119 -13.34 4.41 0.91
CA LEU A 119 -14.30 5.47 1.23
C LEU A 119 -13.63 6.79 1.63
N LEU A 120 -12.38 6.77 2.10
CA LEU A 120 -11.64 7.98 2.47
C LEU A 120 -10.88 8.62 1.31
N TYR A 121 -10.40 7.83 0.34
CA TYR A 121 -9.53 8.34 -0.72
C TYR A 121 -10.14 8.19 -2.11
N LEU A 122 -10.30 6.95 -2.60
CA LEU A 122 -10.70 6.70 -3.98
C LEU A 122 -12.19 7.01 -4.24
N GLY A 123 -13.07 6.67 -3.29
CA GLY A 123 -14.50 6.96 -3.35
C GLY A 123 -14.79 8.46 -3.49
N PRO A 124 -14.27 9.31 -2.58
CA PRO A 124 -14.43 10.77 -2.66
C PRO A 124 -13.84 11.35 -3.95
N HIS A 125 -12.71 10.83 -4.42
CA HIS A 125 -12.14 11.23 -5.71
C HIS A 125 -13.09 10.94 -6.87
N ILE A 126 -13.61 9.71 -6.99
CA ILE A 126 -14.58 9.34 -8.03
C ILE A 126 -15.86 10.16 -7.92
N ALA A 127 -16.36 10.37 -6.70
CA ALA A 127 -17.54 11.19 -6.45
C ALA A 127 -17.33 12.65 -6.90
N SER A 128 -16.17 13.25 -6.59
CA SER A 128 -15.84 14.62 -6.99
C SER A 128 -15.78 14.78 -8.52
N VAL A 129 -15.17 13.82 -9.21
CA VAL A 129 -15.10 13.77 -10.68
C VAL A 129 -16.49 13.57 -11.29
N THR A 130 -17.33 12.73 -10.68
CA THR A 130 -18.70 12.48 -11.14
C THR A 130 -19.56 13.73 -11.00
N LEU A 131 -19.51 14.40 -9.86
CA LEU A 131 -20.23 15.65 -9.60
C LEU A 131 -19.75 16.76 -10.54
N ALA A 132 -18.43 16.93 -10.70
CA ALA A 132 -17.85 17.90 -11.61
C ALA A 132 -18.27 17.62 -13.06
N ALA A 133 -18.29 16.35 -13.48
CA ALA A 133 -18.78 15.99 -14.79
C ALA A 133 -20.24 16.47 -14.97
N TYR A 134 -21.17 15.98 -14.15
CA TYR A 134 -22.59 16.34 -14.29
C TYR A 134 -22.88 17.84 -14.17
N GLU A 135 -22.07 18.58 -13.40
CA GLU A 135 -22.22 20.02 -13.24
C GLU A 135 -21.66 20.80 -14.43
N CYS A 136 -20.47 20.44 -14.91
CA CYS A 136 -19.81 21.14 -16.01
C CYS A 136 -20.34 20.72 -17.38
N GLY A 137 -21.14 19.65 -17.48
CA GLY A 137 -21.55 19.10 -18.78
C GLY A 137 -20.40 18.42 -19.55
N SER A 138 -19.23 18.24 -18.92
CA SER A 138 -18.01 17.75 -19.58
C SER A 138 -17.05 17.09 -18.59
N VAL A 139 -16.18 16.20 -19.10
CA VAL A 139 -15.04 15.64 -18.35
C VAL A 139 -13.71 16.35 -18.66
N ASN A 140 -13.76 17.43 -19.45
CA ASN A 140 -12.60 18.22 -19.90
C ASN A 140 -12.23 19.32 -18.89
N PHE A 141 -12.26 18.98 -17.60
CA PHE A 141 -11.69 19.79 -16.53
C PHE A 141 -10.22 19.38 -16.28
N PRO A 142 -9.41 20.21 -15.58
CA PRO A 142 -7.96 20.05 -15.46
C PRO A 142 -7.55 18.63 -15.08
N GLU A 143 -6.51 18.07 -15.68
CA GLU A 143 -6.06 16.72 -15.33
C GLU A 143 -5.37 16.65 -13.96
N PRO A 144 -5.42 15.49 -13.27
CA PRO A 144 -4.68 15.29 -12.05
C PRO A 144 -3.16 15.48 -12.20
N PRO A 145 -2.45 16.02 -11.19
CA PRO A 145 -2.96 16.41 -9.87
C PRO A 145 -3.88 17.64 -9.97
N TYR A 146 -5.11 17.49 -9.49
CA TYR A 146 -6.09 18.57 -9.56
C TYR A 146 -5.57 19.73 -8.69
N PRO A 147 -5.85 21.00 -9.08
CA PRO A 147 -5.73 22.09 -8.13
C PRO A 147 -6.62 21.80 -6.91
N ALA A 148 -6.55 22.62 -5.85
CA ALA A 148 -7.30 22.39 -4.62
C ALA A 148 -8.81 22.08 -4.85
N GLN A 149 -9.38 22.48 -6.00
CA GLN A 149 -10.75 22.22 -6.43
C GLN A 149 -10.79 21.97 -7.95
N ILE A 150 -11.67 21.08 -8.42
CA ILE A 150 -11.95 20.89 -9.86
C ILE A 150 -12.75 22.09 -10.36
N MET A 151 -12.36 22.69 -11.49
CA MET A 151 -13.05 23.86 -12.08
C MET A 151 -13.61 23.50 -13.44
N CYS A 152 -14.81 24.01 -13.75
CA CYS A 152 -15.39 23.86 -15.08
C CYS A 152 -14.61 24.70 -16.11
N PRO A 153 -14.45 24.21 -17.35
CA PRO A 153 -13.86 25.00 -18.43
C PRO A 153 -14.74 26.22 -18.76
N GLU A 154 -14.11 27.32 -19.15
CA GLU A 154 -14.79 28.60 -19.48
C GLU A 154 -15.53 28.58 -20.83
N GLU A 155 -15.21 27.64 -21.72
CA GLU A 155 -15.87 27.50 -23.01
C GLU A 155 -17.23 26.79 -22.86
N GLU A 156 -18.30 27.39 -23.41
CA GLU A 156 -19.63 26.78 -23.52
C GLU A 156 -19.56 25.53 -24.42
N VAL A 157 -19.22 24.39 -23.84
CA VAL A 157 -19.33 23.11 -24.52
C VAL A 157 -20.81 22.82 -24.74
N LEU A 158 -21.20 22.61 -26.00
CA LEU A 158 -22.51 22.07 -26.37
C LEU A 158 -22.87 20.95 -25.38
N GLN A 159 -24.06 21.05 -24.82
CA GLN A 159 -24.56 20.24 -23.71
C GLN A 159 -24.67 18.75 -24.11
N GLU A 160 -23.55 18.07 -24.28
CA GLU A 160 -23.50 16.64 -24.53
C GLU A 160 -23.92 15.92 -23.25
N SER A 161 -24.88 15.03 -23.37
CA SER A 161 -25.33 14.23 -22.24
C SER A 161 -24.18 13.34 -21.76
N ILE A 162 -23.68 13.63 -20.56
CA ILE A 162 -22.56 12.86 -20.01
C ILE A 162 -23.01 11.43 -19.71
N SER A 163 -22.38 10.49 -20.40
CA SER A 163 -22.58 9.07 -20.16
C SER A 163 -21.78 8.60 -18.93
N LEU A 164 -22.29 7.57 -18.25
CA LEU A 164 -21.58 6.87 -17.18
C LEU A 164 -20.22 6.35 -17.67
N TRP A 165 -20.16 5.90 -18.94
CA TRP A 165 -18.94 5.37 -19.55
C TRP A 165 -17.84 6.43 -19.69
N THR A 166 -18.22 7.67 -20.01
CA THR A 166 -17.31 8.82 -20.11
C THR A 166 -16.65 9.08 -18.75
N ILE A 167 -17.44 9.11 -17.67
CA ILE A 167 -16.94 9.30 -16.29
C ILE A 167 -16.07 8.11 -15.86
N MET A 168 -16.53 6.87 -16.11
CA MET A 168 -15.77 5.65 -15.80
C MET A 168 -14.41 5.58 -16.49
N SER A 169 -14.30 6.19 -17.66
CA SER A 169 -13.06 6.27 -18.43
C SER A 169 -12.14 7.37 -17.90
N LYS A 170 -12.69 8.51 -17.46
CA LYS A 170 -11.91 9.61 -16.86
C LYS A 170 -11.18 9.18 -15.58
N VAL A 171 -11.81 8.38 -14.71
CA VAL A 171 -11.21 7.90 -13.44
C VAL A 171 -10.48 6.55 -13.55
N ARG A 172 -10.28 6.04 -14.77
CA ARG A 172 -9.81 4.67 -14.99
C ARG A 172 -8.40 4.45 -14.46
N LEU A 173 -7.50 5.41 -14.64
CA LEU A 173 -6.10 5.26 -14.27
C LEU A 173 -5.95 5.11 -12.76
N GLU A 174 -6.51 6.06 -12.01
CA GLU A 174 -6.49 6.09 -10.54
C GLU A 174 -7.11 4.84 -9.94
N ALA A 175 -8.27 4.47 -10.47
CA ALA A 175 -9.00 3.26 -10.10
C ALA A 175 -8.15 1.99 -10.31
N CYS A 176 -7.58 1.81 -11.49
CA CYS A 176 -6.77 0.63 -11.80
C CYS A 176 -5.45 0.60 -11.03
N MET A 177 -4.78 1.75 -10.84
CA MET A 177 -3.55 1.84 -10.04
C MET A 177 -3.81 1.51 -8.57
N TRP A 178 -4.91 2.02 -8.00
CA TRP A 178 -5.34 1.60 -6.66
C TRP A 178 -5.56 0.09 -6.59
N GLY A 179 -6.35 -0.46 -7.51
CA GLY A 179 -6.64 -1.89 -7.54
C GLY A 179 -5.37 -2.74 -7.72
N ALA A 180 -4.40 -2.29 -8.52
CA ALA A 180 -3.10 -2.92 -8.63
C ALA A 180 -2.31 -2.87 -7.30
N GLY A 181 -2.31 -1.72 -6.62
CA GLY A 181 -1.76 -1.59 -5.28
C GLY A 181 -2.38 -2.56 -4.28
N THR A 182 -3.69 -2.76 -4.33
CA THR A 182 -4.37 -3.73 -3.46
C THR A 182 -4.02 -5.19 -3.76
N ALA A 183 -3.62 -5.52 -4.99
CA ALA A 183 -3.13 -6.85 -5.34
C ALA A 183 -1.68 -7.04 -4.84
N ILE A 184 -0.85 -5.98 -4.92
CA ILE A 184 0.51 -5.97 -4.37
C ILE A 184 0.48 -6.09 -2.83
N GLY A 185 -0.49 -5.46 -2.17
CA GLY A 185 -0.66 -5.56 -0.71
C GLY A 185 -1.02 -6.95 -0.19
N GLU A 186 -1.41 -7.90 -1.06
CA GLU A 186 -1.60 -9.32 -0.67
C GLU A 186 -0.32 -10.15 -0.77
N LEU A 187 0.77 -9.60 -1.34
CA LEU A 187 2.02 -10.32 -1.47
C LEU A 187 2.66 -10.67 -0.11
N PRO A 188 2.68 -9.78 0.90
CA PRO A 188 3.20 -10.13 2.22
C PRO A 188 2.51 -11.37 2.82
N PRO A 189 1.17 -11.43 3.01
CA PRO A 189 0.54 -12.63 3.56
C PRO A 189 0.72 -13.88 2.68
N TYR A 190 0.78 -13.73 1.36
CA TYR A 190 1.06 -14.84 0.44
C TYR A 190 2.46 -15.44 0.66
N PHE A 191 3.50 -14.60 0.70
CA PHE A 191 4.87 -15.08 0.88
C PHE A 191 5.13 -15.58 2.30
N MET A 192 4.54 -14.93 3.32
CA MET A 192 4.61 -15.40 4.70
C MET A 192 4.01 -16.80 4.84
N ALA A 193 2.76 -17.00 4.39
CA ALA A 193 2.10 -18.31 4.46
C ALA A 193 2.83 -19.38 3.64
N ARG A 194 3.41 -19.01 2.49
CA ARG A 194 4.21 -19.92 1.66
C ARG A 194 5.52 -20.31 2.34
N ALA A 195 6.22 -19.36 2.95
CA ALA A 195 7.47 -19.61 3.66
C ALA A 195 7.24 -20.49 4.90
N ALA A 196 6.19 -20.21 5.68
CA ALA A 196 5.79 -21.04 6.82
C ALA A 196 5.55 -22.49 6.40
N ARG A 197 4.78 -22.70 5.31
CA ARG A 197 4.50 -24.04 4.80
C ARG A 197 5.74 -24.79 4.32
N LEU A 198 6.68 -24.10 3.67
CA LEU A 198 7.90 -24.70 3.14
C LEU A 198 8.96 -24.99 4.21
N SER A 199 8.99 -24.17 5.26
CA SER A 199 9.97 -24.32 6.34
C SER A 199 9.63 -25.47 7.27
N GLY A 200 8.37 -25.92 7.29
CA GLY A 200 7.92 -26.97 8.19
C GLY A 200 8.20 -26.63 9.65
N ALA A 201 8.06 -25.34 9.99
CA ALA A 201 8.40 -24.77 11.30
C ALA A 201 7.81 -25.63 12.42
N ASP A 202 8.59 -25.84 13.47
CA ASP A 202 8.14 -26.56 14.66
C ASP A 202 6.98 -25.73 15.24
N PRO A 203 5.82 -26.31 15.58
CA PRO A 203 4.70 -25.57 16.15
C PRO A 203 5.04 -24.75 17.41
N ASP A 204 6.19 -25.01 18.04
CA ASP A 204 6.71 -24.29 19.20
C ASP A 204 7.60 -23.06 18.84
N ASP A 205 7.78 -22.71 17.54
CA ASP A 205 8.48 -21.49 17.13
C ASP A 205 7.60 -20.24 17.40
N GLU A 206 8.11 -19.25 18.14
CA GLU A 206 7.39 -18.01 18.49
C GLU A 206 6.82 -17.26 17.25
N ASP A 207 7.58 -17.24 16.14
CA ASP A 207 7.14 -16.63 14.86
C ASP A 207 5.98 -17.41 14.20
N TYR A 208 5.85 -18.71 14.48
CA TYR A 208 4.79 -19.58 13.97
C TYR A 208 3.51 -19.45 14.80
N GLU A 209 3.63 -19.39 16.13
CA GLU A 209 2.52 -19.09 17.04
C GLU A 209 1.91 -17.70 16.74
N GLU A 210 2.73 -16.65 16.57
CA GLU A 210 2.24 -15.31 16.20
C GLU A 210 1.51 -15.31 14.85
N PHE A 211 1.98 -16.11 13.89
CA PHE A 211 1.32 -16.28 12.60
C PHE A 211 -0.01 -17.04 12.71
N GLU A 212 -0.08 -18.10 13.52
CA GLU A 212 -1.34 -18.81 13.80
C GLU A 212 -2.33 -17.92 14.55
N GLU A 213 -1.90 -17.12 15.53
CA GLU A 213 -2.76 -16.16 16.23
C GLU A 213 -3.29 -15.08 15.27
N MET A 214 -2.45 -14.51 14.40
CA MET A 214 -2.91 -13.58 13.36
C MET A 214 -3.90 -14.24 12.39
N LEU A 215 -3.67 -15.51 12.05
CA LEU A 215 -4.55 -16.29 11.20
C LEU A 215 -5.90 -16.55 11.88
N GLU A 216 -5.89 -16.93 13.16
CA GLU A 216 -7.09 -17.13 13.98
C GLU A 216 -7.84 -15.82 14.21
N GLN A 217 -7.14 -14.69 14.38
CA GLN A 217 -7.76 -13.38 14.53
C GLN A 217 -8.42 -12.89 13.22
N ALA A 218 -7.75 -13.07 12.08
CA ALA A 218 -8.34 -12.82 10.77
C ALA A 218 -9.51 -13.77 10.46
N GLN A 219 -9.49 -14.99 10.99
CA GLN A 219 -10.55 -16.00 10.82
C GLN A 219 -11.74 -15.79 11.78
N SER A 220 -11.51 -15.34 13.00
CA SER A 220 -12.54 -15.13 14.04
C SER A 220 -13.37 -13.86 13.84
N ALA A 221 -12.83 -12.84 13.17
CA ALA A 221 -13.60 -11.65 12.78
C ALA A 221 -14.75 -11.92 11.78
N GLN A 222 -14.90 -13.18 11.31
CA GLN A 222 -15.84 -13.62 10.28
C GLN A 222 -16.64 -14.87 10.70
N ASP A 223 -17.15 -14.90 11.93
CA ASP A 223 -17.87 -16.07 12.42
C ASP A 223 -19.36 -16.08 11.99
N PHE A 224 -19.63 -16.52 10.74
CA PHE A 224 -20.90 -17.18 10.35
C PHE A 224 -20.83 -18.00 9.03
N ALA A 225 -19.68 -18.51 8.58
CA ALA A 225 -19.63 -19.24 7.29
C ALA A 225 -18.59 -20.37 7.19
N THR A 226 -18.64 -21.36 8.09
CA THR A 226 -17.83 -22.59 8.02
C THR A 226 -18.01 -23.34 6.68
N ARG A 227 -19.22 -23.29 6.08
CA ARG A 227 -19.50 -23.88 4.74
C ARG A 227 -18.95 -23.04 3.59
N GLY A 228 -18.96 -21.71 3.72
CA GLY A 228 -18.38 -20.79 2.74
C GLY A 228 -16.86 -20.94 2.66
N LYS A 229 -16.21 -21.11 3.83
CA LYS A 229 -14.76 -21.39 3.94
C LYS A 229 -14.37 -22.65 3.17
N LEU A 230 -15.07 -23.76 3.40
CA LEU A 230 -14.81 -25.03 2.71
C LEU A 230 -15.06 -24.93 1.20
N ALA A 231 -16.10 -24.19 0.79
CA ALA A 231 -16.42 -23.98 -0.62
C ALA A 231 -15.35 -23.14 -1.34
N VAL A 232 -14.88 -22.06 -0.71
CA VAL A 232 -13.81 -21.20 -1.24
C VAL A 232 -12.49 -21.97 -1.34
N GLN A 233 -12.12 -22.73 -0.31
CA GLN A 233 -10.92 -23.56 -0.33
C GLN A 233 -10.99 -24.64 -1.42
N ASN A 234 -12.12 -25.36 -1.52
CA ASN A 234 -12.33 -26.37 -2.56
C ASN A 234 -12.34 -25.75 -3.96
N MET A 235 -12.89 -24.55 -4.13
CA MET A 235 -12.92 -23.84 -5.41
C MET A 235 -11.53 -23.37 -5.84
N VAL A 236 -10.75 -22.77 -4.93
CA VAL A 236 -9.37 -22.35 -5.22
C VAL A 236 -8.50 -23.55 -5.57
N GLN A 237 -8.65 -24.67 -4.85
CA GLN A 237 -7.90 -25.89 -5.12
C GLN A 237 -8.33 -26.59 -6.44
N LYS A 238 -9.63 -26.68 -6.74
CA LYS A 238 -10.11 -27.37 -7.95
C LYS A 238 -10.00 -26.54 -9.22
N VAL A 239 -10.22 -25.24 -9.12
CA VAL A 239 -10.36 -24.33 -10.28
C VAL A 239 -9.07 -23.54 -10.53
N GLY A 240 -8.19 -23.44 -9.53
CA GLY A 240 -6.90 -22.75 -9.66
C GLY A 240 -7.10 -21.28 -9.98
N PHE A 241 -6.56 -20.84 -11.13
CA PHE A 241 -6.58 -19.44 -11.58
C PHE A 241 -7.98 -18.80 -11.53
N PHE A 242 -9.00 -19.44 -12.12
CA PHE A 242 -10.34 -18.85 -12.19
C PHE A 242 -11.05 -18.83 -10.83
N GLY A 243 -10.72 -19.78 -9.94
CA GLY A 243 -11.21 -19.77 -8.56
C GLY A 243 -10.66 -18.58 -7.79
N ILE A 244 -9.36 -18.32 -7.91
CA ILE A 244 -8.69 -17.17 -7.30
C ILE A 244 -9.25 -15.86 -7.89
N LEU A 245 -9.46 -15.81 -9.21
CA LEU A 245 -10.03 -14.65 -9.89
C LEU A 245 -11.44 -14.32 -9.36
N ALA A 246 -12.28 -15.34 -9.22
CA ALA A 246 -13.63 -15.17 -8.68
C ALA A 246 -13.59 -14.64 -7.23
N CYS A 247 -12.73 -15.20 -6.38
CA CYS A 247 -12.53 -14.72 -5.01
C CYS A 247 -12.04 -13.27 -4.97
N ALA A 248 -11.06 -12.91 -5.81
CA ALA A 248 -10.49 -11.57 -5.87
C ALA A 248 -11.46 -10.51 -6.41
N SER A 249 -12.49 -10.93 -7.16
CA SER A 249 -13.47 -10.04 -7.79
C SER A 249 -14.61 -9.60 -6.86
N ILE A 250 -14.81 -10.27 -5.71
CA ILE A 250 -15.92 -9.98 -4.80
C ILE A 250 -15.54 -8.87 -3.80
N PRO A 251 -16.34 -7.79 -3.67
CA PRO A 251 -16.07 -6.69 -2.74
C PRO A 251 -16.44 -7.06 -1.28
N ASN A 252 -15.46 -7.62 -0.54
CA ASN A 252 -15.42 -7.92 0.90
C ASN A 252 -16.49 -8.92 1.44
N PRO A 253 -16.17 -9.87 2.34
CA PRO A 253 -15.09 -9.87 3.36
C PRO A 253 -13.96 -10.92 3.15
N LEU A 254 -13.92 -11.63 2.01
CA LEU A 254 -12.97 -12.73 1.73
C LEU A 254 -11.56 -12.27 1.29
N PHE A 255 -11.29 -10.96 1.32
CA PHE A 255 -10.17 -10.30 0.64
C PHE A 255 -8.80 -10.51 1.30
N ASP A 256 -8.75 -10.85 2.59
CA ASP A 256 -7.47 -11.02 3.31
C ASP A 256 -7.04 -12.49 3.42
N LEU A 257 -7.95 -13.44 3.13
CA LEU A 257 -7.68 -14.87 3.26
C LEU A 257 -7.09 -15.48 1.98
N ALA A 258 -7.32 -14.87 0.82
CA ALA A 258 -6.87 -15.40 -0.47
C ALA A 258 -5.34 -15.51 -0.54
N GLY A 259 -4.62 -14.47 -0.10
CA GLY A 259 -3.16 -14.46 -0.03
C GLY A 259 -2.63 -15.60 0.86
N ILE A 260 -3.13 -15.68 2.09
CA ILE A 260 -2.71 -16.70 3.05
C ILE A 260 -3.03 -18.11 2.55
N THR A 261 -4.24 -18.34 2.06
CA THR A 261 -4.69 -19.64 1.53
C THR A 261 -3.87 -20.07 0.32
N CYS A 262 -3.62 -19.17 -0.62
CA CYS A 262 -2.81 -19.47 -1.81
C CYS A 262 -1.34 -19.73 -1.45
N GLY A 263 -0.81 -19.00 -0.47
CA GLY A 263 0.54 -19.22 0.06
C GLY A 263 0.67 -20.57 0.74
N HIS A 264 -0.25 -20.89 1.67
CA HIS A 264 -0.29 -22.16 2.40
C HIS A 264 -0.46 -23.37 1.46
N PHE A 265 -1.27 -23.26 0.40
CA PHE A 265 -1.41 -24.33 -0.60
C PHE A 265 -0.33 -24.31 -1.70
N LEU A 266 0.71 -23.49 -1.55
CA LEU A 266 1.86 -23.42 -2.46
C LEU A 266 1.50 -23.11 -3.92
N ILE A 267 0.38 -22.41 -4.16
CA ILE A 267 -0.06 -22.02 -5.51
C ILE A 267 1.04 -21.21 -6.19
N PRO A 268 1.37 -21.42 -7.48
CA PRO A 268 2.39 -20.64 -8.18
C PRO A 268 2.12 -19.13 -8.13
N PHE A 269 3.17 -18.33 -7.97
CA PHE A 269 3.08 -16.87 -7.83
C PHE A 269 2.26 -16.23 -8.95
N TRP A 270 2.54 -16.57 -10.21
CA TRP A 270 1.85 -15.96 -11.36
C TRP A 270 0.37 -16.33 -11.45
N THR A 271 -0.01 -17.52 -10.98
CA THR A 271 -1.40 -17.95 -10.92
C THR A 271 -2.17 -17.14 -9.89
N PHE A 272 -1.56 -16.92 -8.73
CA PHE A 272 -2.12 -16.10 -7.67
C PHE A 272 -2.15 -14.61 -8.08
N PHE A 273 -0.98 -14.01 -8.31
CA PHE A 273 -0.83 -12.58 -8.57
C PHE A 273 -1.55 -12.13 -9.84
N GLY A 274 -1.52 -12.95 -10.91
CA GLY A 274 -2.26 -12.62 -12.14
C GLY A 274 -3.77 -12.61 -11.93
N ALA A 275 -4.30 -13.61 -11.22
CA ALA A 275 -5.72 -13.69 -10.92
C ALA A 275 -6.17 -12.56 -9.97
N THR A 276 -5.37 -12.24 -8.95
CA THR A 276 -5.68 -11.15 -8.01
C THR A 276 -5.57 -9.78 -8.67
N LEU A 277 -4.57 -9.56 -9.54
CA LEU A 277 -4.44 -8.31 -10.29
C LEU A 277 -5.65 -8.06 -11.19
N ILE A 278 -6.09 -9.06 -11.97
CA ILE A 278 -7.27 -8.93 -12.84
C ILE A 278 -8.54 -8.76 -12.00
N GLY A 279 -8.71 -9.60 -10.97
CA GLY A 279 -9.88 -9.55 -10.11
C GLY A 279 -10.03 -8.20 -9.40
N LYS A 280 -8.92 -7.64 -8.87
CA LYS A 280 -8.94 -6.41 -8.10
C LYS A 280 -8.84 -5.15 -8.96
N ALA A 281 -7.90 -5.07 -9.89
CA ALA A 281 -7.64 -3.86 -10.68
C ALA A 281 -8.60 -3.65 -11.85
N ILE A 282 -9.24 -4.74 -12.32
CA ILE A 282 -10.22 -4.69 -13.40
C ILE A 282 -11.60 -4.93 -12.81
N ILE A 283 -11.96 -6.16 -12.45
CA ILE A 283 -13.36 -6.54 -12.18
C ILE A 283 -13.94 -5.81 -10.97
N LYS A 284 -13.36 -6.03 -9.78
CA LYS A 284 -13.78 -5.42 -8.52
C LYS A 284 -13.80 -3.89 -8.63
N MET A 285 -12.74 -3.32 -9.21
CA MET A 285 -12.64 -1.88 -9.36
C MET A 285 -13.72 -1.30 -10.28
N HIS A 286 -14.06 -1.97 -11.39
CA HIS A 286 -15.15 -1.56 -12.26
C HIS A 286 -16.50 -1.59 -11.54
N ILE A 287 -16.76 -2.61 -10.71
CA ILE A 287 -17.97 -2.71 -9.90
C ILE A 287 -18.01 -1.55 -8.88
N GLN A 288 -16.94 -1.34 -8.12
CA GLN A 288 -16.86 -0.31 -7.08
C GLN A 288 -17.01 1.10 -7.66
N LYS A 289 -16.33 1.44 -8.76
CA LYS A 289 -16.50 2.76 -9.38
C LYS A 289 -17.88 2.95 -10.00
N LEU A 290 -18.45 1.91 -10.63
CA LEU A 290 -19.79 2.00 -11.21
C LEU A 290 -20.81 2.32 -10.11
N PHE A 291 -20.71 1.62 -8.98
CA PHE A 291 -21.55 1.88 -7.82
C PHE A 291 -21.44 3.35 -7.37
N VAL A 292 -20.21 3.86 -7.16
CA VAL A 292 -20.01 5.27 -6.76
C VAL A 292 -20.57 6.25 -7.81
N ILE A 293 -20.28 6.05 -9.10
CA ILE A 293 -20.75 6.96 -10.16
C ILE A 293 -22.28 6.96 -10.24
N ILE A 294 -22.93 5.80 -10.09
CA ILE A 294 -24.41 5.71 -10.08
C ILE A 294 -24.97 6.42 -8.84
N THR A 295 -24.41 6.20 -7.65
CA THR A 295 -24.86 6.85 -6.41
C THR A 295 -24.76 8.37 -6.48
N PHE A 296 -23.71 8.90 -7.13
CA PHE A 296 -23.51 10.34 -7.31
C PHE A 296 -24.02 10.88 -8.65
N SER A 297 -24.83 10.10 -9.37
CA SER A 297 -25.48 10.55 -10.60
C SER A 297 -26.55 11.58 -10.30
N LYS A 298 -26.64 12.64 -11.11
CA LYS A 298 -27.58 13.76 -10.93
C LYS A 298 -29.01 13.29 -10.64
N HIS A 299 -29.52 12.34 -11.42
CA HIS A 299 -30.88 11.82 -11.26
C HIS A 299 -31.09 11.04 -9.95
N ILE A 300 -30.12 10.19 -9.58
CA ILE A 300 -30.20 9.38 -8.36
C ILE A 300 -30.02 10.24 -7.11
N VAL A 301 -29.16 11.25 -7.17
CA VAL A 301 -28.98 12.23 -6.09
C VAL A 301 -30.27 13.02 -5.86
N GLU A 302 -30.91 13.53 -6.91
CA GLU A 302 -32.19 14.24 -6.81
C GLU A 302 -33.31 13.33 -6.27
N GLN A 303 -33.35 12.06 -6.69
CA GLN A 303 -34.28 11.06 -6.17
C GLN A 303 -33.99 10.66 -4.71
N MET A 304 -32.73 10.51 -4.31
CA MET A 304 -32.38 10.23 -2.91
C MET A 304 -32.77 11.41 -2.00
N VAL A 305 -32.49 12.65 -2.43
CA VAL A 305 -32.87 13.86 -1.68
C VAL A 305 -34.39 13.93 -1.48
N SER A 306 -35.18 13.56 -2.49
CA SER A 306 -36.64 13.56 -2.38
C SER A 306 -37.15 12.40 -1.51
N LEU A 307 -36.58 11.20 -1.64
CA LEU A 307 -36.93 10.03 -0.81
C LEU A 307 -36.58 10.23 0.67
N ILE A 308 -35.43 10.83 0.98
CA ILE A 308 -35.06 11.19 2.36
C ILE A 308 -36.11 12.14 2.95
N GLY A 309 -36.61 13.10 2.17
CA GLY A 309 -37.66 14.03 2.59
C GLY A 309 -39.00 13.36 2.94
N ILE A 310 -39.27 12.15 2.46
CA ILE A 310 -40.51 11.41 2.70
C ILE A 310 -40.47 10.63 4.03
N ILE A 311 -39.30 10.44 4.64
CA ILE A 311 -39.16 9.69 5.90
C ILE A 311 -39.79 10.48 7.05
N PRO A 312 -40.88 9.99 7.69
CA PRO A 312 -41.54 10.71 8.77
C PRO A 312 -40.62 10.83 9.98
N GLY A 313 -40.58 12.03 10.58
CA GLY A 313 -39.82 12.33 11.80
C GLY A 313 -38.37 12.80 11.58
N ILE A 314 -37.61 12.16 10.67
CA ILE A 314 -36.16 12.43 10.49
C ILE A 314 -35.84 13.01 9.10
N GLY A 315 -36.72 12.81 8.11
CA GLY A 315 -36.47 13.15 6.71
C GLY A 315 -36.14 14.61 6.45
N ALA A 316 -36.97 15.54 6.94
CA ALA A 316 -36.74 16.98 6.76
C ALA A 316 -35.47 17.49 7.47
N SER A 317 -35.05 16.82 8.55
CA SER A 317 -33.84 17.16 9.31
C SER A 317 -32.57 16.68 8.61
N LEU A 318 -32.61 15.53 7.93
CA LEU A 318 -31.48 15.00 7.13
C LEU A 318 -31.42 15.56 5.71
N GLN A 319 -32.56 15.93 5.12
CA GLN A 319 -32.63 16.45 3.76
C GLN A 319 -31.92 17.80 3.61
N LYS A 320 -32.09 18.71 4.59
CA LYS A 320 -31.46 20.04 4.59
C LYS A 320 -29.92 20.00 4.57
N PRO A 321 -29.23 19.34 5.52
CA PRO A 321 -27.77 19.33 5.54
C PRO A 321 -27.19 18.62 4.31
N PHE A 322 -27.87 17.58 3.80
CA PHE A 322 -27.43 16.88 2.61
C PHE A 322 -27.56 17.75 1.34
N ARG A 323 -28.67 18.48 1.21
CA ARG A 323 -28.88 19.42 0.11
C ARG A 323 -27.93 20.61 0.18
N GLU A 324 -27.75 21.20 1.35
CA GLU A 324 -26.78 22.29 1.58
C GLU A 324 -25.35 21.84 1.29
N TYR A 325 -24.98 20.61 1.66
CA TYR A 325 -23.68 20.04 1.31
C TYR A 325 -23.48 19.94 -0.21
N LEU A 326 -24.48 19.42 -0.94
CA LEU A 326 -24.43 19.32 -2.39
C LEU A 326 -24.38 20.69 -3.07
N GLU A 327 -25.17 21.65 -2.60
CA GLU A 327 -25.18 23.03 -3.11
C GLU A 327 -23.85 23.74 -2.81
N ALA A 328 -23.24 23.51 -1.65
CA ALA A 328 -21.91 24.03 -1.32
C ALA A 328 -20.80 23.41 -2.16
N GLN A 329 -20.90 22.12 -2.52
CA GLN A 329 -19.99 21.48 -3.46
C GLN A 329 -20.17 22.06 -4.87
N ARG A 330 -21.41 22.25 -5.31
CA ARG A 330 -21.74 22.86 -6.60
C ARG A 330 -21.21 24.29 -6.73
N ALA A 331 -21.39 25.11 -5.70
CA ALA A 331 -20.89 26.49 -5.69
C ALA A 331 -19.36 26.57 -5.76
N LYS A 332 -18.64 25.60 -5.16
CA LYS A 332 -17.17 25.50 -5.23
C LYS A 332 -16.64 25.20 -6.64
N LEU A 333 -17.43 24.51 -7.48
CA LEU A 333 -17.04 24.18 -8.85
C LEU A 333 -17.06 25.42 -9.77
N HIS A 334 -17.89 26.41 -9.45
CA HIS A 334 -18.13 27.61 -10.27
C HIS A 334 -17.48 28.89 -9.75
N ASN A 335 -17.17 29.01 -8.44
CA ASN A 335 -16.66 30.24 -7.84
C ASN A 335 -15.30 30.07 -7.13
N PRO A 336 -14.20 30.65 -7.66
CA PRO A 336 -12.86 30.56 -7.05
C PRO A 336 -12.67 31.44 -5.79
N ALA A 337 -13.56 32.40 -5.53
CA ALA A 337 -13.28 33.55 -4.66
C ALA A 337 -13.29 33.29 -3.13
N GLY A 338 -13.78 32.14 -2.66
CA GLY A 338 -14.00 31.92 -1.22
C GLY A 338 -12.78 31.46 -0.41
N LYS A 339 -11.74 30.89 -1.04
CA LYS A 339 -10.61 30.25 -0.32
C LYS A 339 -9.21 30.79 -0.64
N LEU A 340 -9.00 31.45 -1.78
CA LEU A 340 -7.69 32.08 -2.04
C LEU A 340 -7.37 33.18 -1.01
N ASN A 341 -8.39 33.83 -0.44
CA ASN A 341 -8.22 34.85 0.59
C ASN A 341 -7.88 34.32 2.00
N LEU A 342 -7.95 33.00 2.23
CA LEU A 342 -7.61 32.39 3.53
C LEU A 342 -6.22 31.73 3.52
N ALA A 343 -5.70 31.34 2.35
CA ALA A 343 -4.36 30.75 2.23
C ALA A 343 -3.24 31.81 2.14
N GLN A 344 -3.56 33.08 1.90
CA GLN A 344 -2.60 34.20 1.95
C GLN A 344 -2.57 34.91 3.31
N LYS A 345 -3.28 34.38 4.33
CA LYS A 345 -3.37 34.99 5.67
C LYS A 345 -3.05 34.06 6.84
N SER A 346 -2.44 32.91 6.58
CA SER A 346 -1.90 32.00 7.61
C SER A 346 -0.39 31.90 7.54
#